data_AF-A0A0A1U9G2-F1
#
_entry.id   AF-A0A0A1U9G2-F1
#
_cell.length_a   1.000
_cell.length_b   1.000
_cell.length_c   1.000
_cell.angle_alpha   90.00
_cell.angle_beta   90.00
_cell.angle_gamma   90.00
#
_symmetry.space_group_name_H-M   'P 1'
#
loop_
_entity.id
_entity.type
_entity.pdbx_description
1 polymer ?
#
loop_
_entity_poly.entity_id
_entity_poly.type
_entity_poly.pdbx_seq_one_letter_code
_entity_poly.pdbx_strand_id
1 'polypeptide(L)'
;MSNYFKRCIEQRNMQTSLECCLPALLSQKGTLKIANPQKKTTYSSEFIKLTQLTFNDVEEWTLDIINVVKERCRDIEKFMLMSGVSKGTAYRRSMDAKRREFMHLIEDILFVEGYDITYTSENREGISGDVKIR
;
A
#
# COMPACT_ATOMS: atom_id res chain seq x y z
N MET A 1 -0.41 -28.28 -2.15
CA MET A 1 -0.03 -26.88 -2.42
C MET A 1 1.48 -26.77 -2.31
N SER A 2 2.19 -26.31 -3.35
CA SER A 2 3.67 -26.22 -3.33
C SER A 2 4.16 -25.20 -2.29
N ASN A 3 5.35 -25.42 -1.73
CA ASN A 3 5.99 -24.53 -0.74
C ASN A 3 6.14 -23.10 -1.27
N TYR A 4 6.32 -22.92 -2.59
CA TYR A 4 6.37 -21.60 -3.20
C TYR A 4 5.04 -20.84 -3.01
N PHE A 5 3.91 -21.49 -3.29
CA PHE A 5 2.60 -20.86 -3.16
C PHE A 5 2.27 -20.49 -1.72
N LYS A 6 2.65 -21.34 -0.75
CA LYS A 6 2.49 -21.04 0.68
C LYS A 6 3.23 -19.76 1.06
N ARG A 7 4.50 -19.65 0.65
CA ARG A 7 5.32 -18.46 0.90
C ARG A 7 4.73 -17.17 0.31
N CYS A 8 4.17 -17.24 -0.91
CA CYS A 8 3.50 -16.08 -1.50
C CYS A 8 2.24 -15.66 -0.73
N ILE A 9 1.47 -16.61 -0.19
CA ILE A 9 0.30 -16.33 0.64
C ILE A 9 0.73 -15.68 1.96
N GLU A 10 1.75 -16.22 2.61
CA GLU A 10 2.31 -15.67 3.85
C GLU A 10 2.80 -14.24 3.65
N GLN A 11 3.52 -13.96 2.55
CA GLN A 11 3.99 -12.63 2.20
C GLN A 11 2.84 -11.62 2.00
N ARG A 12 1.78 -12.04 1.30
CA ARG A 12 0.58 -11.21 1.13
C ARG A 12 -0.12 -10.96 2.45
N ASN A 13 -0.22 -11.98 3.30
CA ASN A 13 -0.90 -11.88 4.59
C ASN A 13 -0.13 -10.96 5.55
N MET A 14 1.20 -11.06 5.59
CA MET A 14 2.05 -10.17 6.38
C MET A 14 1.86 -8.71 5.93
N GLN A 15 1.85 -8.47 4.61
CA GLN A 15 1.55 -7.16 4.07
C GLN A 15 0.14 -6.69 4.48
N THR A 16 -0.88 -7.54 4.36
CA THR A 16 -2.25 -7.18 4.79
C THR A 16 -2.30 -6.86 6.29
N SER A 17 -1.57 -7.58 7.13
CA SER A 17 -1.51 -7.31 8.57
C SER A 17 -0.89 -5.95 8.85
N LEU A 18 0.24 -5.61 8.19
CA LEU A 18 0.85 -4.29 8.33
C LEU A 18 -0.10 -3.20 7.81
N GLU A 19 -0.72 -3.41 6.64
CA GLU A 19 -1.73 -2.52 6.05
C GLU A 19 -2.92 -2.25 6.98
N CYS A 20 -3.26 -3.16 7.89
CA CYS A 20 -4.29 -2.93 8.90
C CYS A 20 -3.76 -2.13 10.09
N CYS A 21 -2.48 -2.31 10.45
CA CYS A 21 -1.84 -1.56 11.53
C CYS A 21 -1.63 -0.09 11.19
N LEU A 22 -1.20 0.24 9.95
CA LEU A 22 -0.84 1.61 9.60
C LEU A 22 -2.01 2.61 9.69
N PRO A 23 -3.22 2.32 9.16
CA PRO A 23 -4.39 3.17 9.36
C PRO A 23 -4.76 3.29 10.84
N ALA A 24 -4.58 2.24 11.65
CA ALA A 24 -4.85 2.33 13.09
C ALA A 24 -3.91 3.31 13.81
N LEU A 25 -2.68 3.50 13.31
CA LEU A 25 -1.77 4.55 13.80
C LEU A 25 -2.21 5.93 13.31
N LEU A 26 -2.56 6.05 12.02
CA LEU A 26 -3.03 7.31 11.45
C LEU A 26 -4.34 7.84 12.05
N SER A 27 -5.22 6.95 12.54
CA SER A 27 -6.49 7.36 13.14
C SER A 27 -6.32 8.21 14.40
N GLN A 28 -5.14 8.19 15.01
CA GLN A 28 -4.79 9.08 16.14
C GLN A 28 -4.66 10.54 15.71
N LYS A 29 -4.45 10.81 14.42
CA LYS A 29 -4.17 12.14 13.86
C LYS A 29 -5.34 12.72 13.07
N GLY A 30 -6.35 11.91 12.77
CA GLY A 30 -7.40 12.33 11.86
C GLY A 30 -8.50 11.31 11.63
N THR A 31 -9.46 11.71 10.81
CA THR A 31 -10.58 10.88 10.39
C THR A 31 -10.21 10.10 9.14
N LEU A 32 -10.44 8.79 9.18
CA LEU A 32 -10.15 7.88 8.07
C LEU A 32 -11.43 7.46 7.38
N LYS A 33 -11.45 7.53 6.05
CA LYS A 33 -12.52 6.95 5.25
C LYS A 33 -12.08 5.64 4.61
N ILE A 34 -12.64 4.56 5.12
CA ILE A 34 -12.35 3.19 4.67
C ILE A 34 -13.45 2.70 3.73
N ALA A 35 -13.07 1.95 2.70
CA ALA A 35 -13.97 1.27 1.79
C ALA A 35 -13.79 -0.26 1.87
N ASN A 36 -14.89 -0.95 1.58
CA ASN A 36 -14.90 -2.41 1.52
C ASN A 36 -13.90 -2.95 0.47
N PRO A 37 -13.30 -4.13 0.74
CA PRO A 37 -12.49 -4.84 -0.26
C PRO A 37 -13.29 -5.03 -1.55
N GLN A 38 -12.69 -4.69 -2.70
CA GLN A 38 -13.35 -4.85 -4.00
C GLN A 38 -13.50 -6.32 -4.43
N LYS A 39 -12.63 -7.20 -3.93
CA LYS A 39 -12.61 -8.62 -4.30
C LYS A 39 -12.48 -9.46 -3.04
N LYS A 40 -13.33 -10.48 -2.93
CA LYS A 40 -13.20 -11.49 -1.90
C LYS A 40 -12.00 -12.38 -2.19
N THR A 41 -11.21 -12.69 -1.17
CA THR A 41 -10.06 -13.59 -1.28
C THR A 41 -10.35 -14.89 -0.53
N THR A 42 -9.98 -16.02 -1.13
CA THR A 42 -10.22 -17.35 -0.52
C THR A 42 -9.05 -17.80 0.36
N TYR A 43 -7.83 -17.41 0.02
CA TYR A 43 -6.60 -17.95 0.63
C TYR A 43 -5.77 -16.93 1.40
N SER A 44 -5.92 -15.64 1.07
CA SER A 44 -5.23 -14.54 1.75
C SER A 44 -6.22 -13.65 2.48
N SER A 45 -5.74 -12.87 3.43
CA SER A 45 -6.52 -11.84 4.10
C SER A 45 -6.95 -10.74 3.13
N GLU A 46 -8.16 -10.23 3.29
CA GLU A 46 -8.72 -9.17 2.46
C GLU A 46 -8.08 -7.81 2.78
N PHE A 47 -7.85 -7.03 1.73
CA PHE A 47 -7.24 -5.71 1.84
C PHE A 47 -8.30 -4.65 2.17
N ILE A 48 -8.14 -3.99 3.32
CA ILE A 48 -8.93 -2.82 3.70
C ILE A 48 -8.42 -1.61 2.91
N LYS A 49 -9.32 -0.96 2.16
CA LYS A 49 -8.95 0.17 1.32
C LYS A 49 -9.16 1.48 2.05
N LEU A 50 -8.08 2.18 2.40
CA LEU A 50 -8.19 3.60 2.80
C LEU A 50 -8.42 4.46 1.56
N THR A 51 -9.38 5.37 1.65
CA THR A 51 -9.78 6.22 0.52
C THR A 51 -9.46 7.69 0.75
N GLN A 52 -9.67 8.17 1.98
CA GLN A 52 -9.40 9.54 2.36
C GLN A 52 -8.85 9.58 3.79
N LEU A 53 -7.99 10.56 4.05
CA LEU A 53 -7.47 10.90 5.36
C LEU A 53 -7.72 12.40 5.58
N THR A 54 -8.44 12.73 6.64
CA THR A 54 -8.70 14.12 7.04
C THR A 54 -7.94 14.41 8.31
N PHE A 55 -6.99 15.32 8.27
CA PHE A 55 -6.21 15.76 9.43
C PHE A 55 -7.02 16.80 10.19
N ASN A 56 -7.18 16.60 11.50
CA ASN A 56 -8.00 17.45 12.37
C ASN A 56 -7.11 18.39 13.22
N ASP A 57 -6.09 19.00 12.60
CA ASP A 57 -5.19 19.93 13.27
C ASP A 57 -5.71 21.39 13.14
N VAL A 58 -4.82 22.39 13.13
CA VAL A 58 -5.15 23.83 13.06
C VAL A 58 -6.05 24.19 11.86
N GLU A 59 -5.91 23.49 10.73
CA GLU A 59 -6.79 23.61 9.56
C GLU A 59 -7.21 22.22 9.09
N GLU A 60 -8.51 22.03 8.83
CA GLU A 60 -9.03 20.77 8.30
C GLU A 60 -8.52 20.57 6.86
N TRP A 61 -7.67 19.56 6.67
CA TRP A 61 -7.16 19.20 5.36
C TRP A 61 -7.43 17.74 5.05
N THR A 62 -8.02 17.49 3.88
CA THR A 62 -8.38 16.14 3.42
C THR A 62 -7.52 15.71 2.24
N LEU A 63 -6.81 14.60 2.41
CA LEU A 63 -6.02 13.94 1.39
C LEU A 63 -6.83 12.82 0.71
N ASP A 64 -6.97 12.90 -0.63
CA ASP A 64 -7.50 11.80 -1.44
C ASP A 64 -6.38 10.80 -1.77
N ILE A 65 -6.27 9.78 -0.92
CA ILE A 65 -5.28 8.70 -1.03
C ILE A 65 -5.40 7.97 -2.38
N ILE A 66 -6.62 7.77 -2.89
CA ILE A 66 -6.83 7.04 -4.14
C ILE A 66 -6.21 7.81 -5.31
N ASN A 67 -6.43 9.12 -5.37
CA ASN A 67 -5.92 9.93 -6.47
C ASN A 67 -4.40 10.05 -6.42
N VAL A 68 -3.80 10.24 -5.23
CA VAL A 68 -2.33 10.27 -5.10
C VAL A 68 -1.70 8.96 -5.58
N VAL A 69 -2.24 7.82 -5.15
CA VAL A 69 -1.75 6.50 -5.61
C VAL A 69 -1.93 6.31 -7.11
N LYS A 70 -3.03 6.80 -7.70
CA LYS A 70 -3.24 6.76 -9.16
C LYS A 70 -2.18 7.58 -9.90
N GLU A 71 -1.85 8.78 -9.43
CA GLU A 71 -0.80 9.60 -10.05
C GLU A 71 0.56 8.91 -9.96
N ARG A 72 0.95 8.38 -8.79
CA ARG A 72 2.19 7.58 -8.64
C ARG A 72 2.25 6.40 -9.63
N CYS A 73 1.13 5.68 -9.81
CA CYS A 73 1.06 4.60 -10.80
C CYS A 73 1.23 5.09 -12.25
N ARG A 74 0.68 6.26 -12.59
CA ARG A 74 0.84 6.86 -13.93
C ARG A 74 2.29 7.28 -14.17
N ASP A 75 2.95 7.80 -13.15
CA ASP A 75 4.37 8.17 -13.24
C ASP A 75 5.26 6.94 -13.48
N ILE A 76 4.98 5.83 -12.78
CA ILE A 76 5.63 4.53 -13.03
C ILE A 76 5.41 4.07 -14.48
N GLU A 77 4.18 4.12 -14.97
CA GLU A 77 3.86 3.72 -16.35
C GLU A 77 4.58 4.60 -17.37
N LYS A 78 4.56 5.92 -17.19
CA LYS A 78 5.23 6.90 -18.05
C LYS A 78 6.75 6.65 -18.09
N PHE A 79 7.36 6.42 -16.94
CA PHE A 79 8.78 6.10 -16.85
C PHE A 79 9.13 4.82 -17.63
N MET A 80 8.32 3.77 -17.53
CA MET A 80 8.52 2.53 -18.27
C MET A 80 8.36 2.70 -19.78
N LEU A 81 7.36 3.47 -20.22
CA LEU A 81 7.17 3.81 -21.63
C LEU A 81 8.37 4.57 -22.19
N MET A 82 8.88 5.55 -21.44
CA MET A 82 10.10 6.29 -21.81
C MET A 82 11.34 5.37 -21.88
N SER A 83 11.35 4.30 -21.10
CA SER A 83 12.42 3.28 -21.09
C SER A 83 12.26 2.21 -22.18
N GLY A 84 11.30 2.37 -23.11
CA GLY A 84 11.07 1.44 -24.22
C GLY A 84 10.25 0.20 -23.88
N VAL A 85 9.62 0.14 -22.71
CA VAL A 85 8.72 -0.96 -22.34
C VAL A 85 7.41 -0.85 -23.11
N SER A 86 6.88 -1.97 -23.61
CA SER A 86 5.59 -1.96 -24.33
C SER A 86 4.45 -1.49 -23.43
N LYS A 87 3.49 -0.75 -24.01
CA LYS A 87 2.35 -0.17 -23.28
C LYS A 87 1.61 -1.17 -22.40
N GLY A 88 1.32 -2.37 -22.92
CA GLY A 88 0.65 -3.41 -22.15
C GLY A 88 1.48 -3.89 -20.93
N THR A 89 2.80 -3.98 -21.08
CA THR A 89 3.70 -4.38 -19.99
C THR A 89 3.85 -3.26 -18.95
N ALA A 90 3.98 -2.02 -19.41
CA ALA A 90 4.08 -0.84 -18.55
C ALA A 90 2.83 -0.69 -17.67
N TYR A 91 1.64 -0.71 -18.29
CA TYR A 91 0.36 -0.65 -17.59
C TYR A 91 0.19 -1.80 -16.59
N ARG A 92 0.52 -3.04 -16.97
CA ARG A 92 0.42 -4.18 -16.05
C ARG A 92 1.34 -4.01 -14.84
N ARG A 93 2.57 -3.54 -15.05
CA ARG A 93 3.54 -3.36 -13.96
C ARG A 93 3.18 -2.19 -13.05
N SER A 94 2.63 -1.09 -13.57
CA SER A 94 2.12 0.01 -12.75
C SER A 94 0.94 -0.43 -11.89
N MET A 95 0.03 -1.23 -12.46
CA MET A 95 -1.08 -1.82 -11.70
C MET A 95 -0.62 -2.82 -10.63
N ASP A 96 0.42 -3.62 -10.91
CA ASP A 96 1.04 -4.51 -9.92
C ASP A 96 1.72 -3.72 -8.78
N ALA A 97 2.25 -2.52 -9.06
CA ALA A 97 2.86 -1.65 -8.06
C ALA A 97 1.83 -0.91 -7.19
N LYS A 98 0.59 -0.77 -7.63
CA LYS A 98 -0.44 0.04 -6.95
C LYS A 98 -0.61 -0.23 -5.46
N ARG A 99 -0.56 -1.50 -5.04
CA ARG A 99 -0.70 -1.87 -3.62
C ARG A 99 0.52 -1.41 -2.81
N ARG A 100 1.71 -1.50 -3.40
CA ARG A 100 2.97 -1.01 -2.84
C ARG A 100 2.96 0.51 -2.71
N GLU A 101 2.55 1.22 -3.76
CA GLU A 101 2.47 2.68 -3.75
C GLU A 101 1.48 3.20 -2.70
N PHE A 102 0.40 2.46 -2.47
CA PHE A 102 -0.51 2.74 -1.36
C PHE A 102 0.20 2.61 -0.01
N MET A 103 0.92 1.51 0.21
CA MET A 103 1.67 1.28 1.45
C MET A 103 2.71 2.36 1.69
N HIS A 104 3.55 2.62 0.70
CA HIS A 104 4.61 3.63 0.80
C HIS A 104 4.03 5.02 1.05
N LEU A 105 2.90 5.39 0.47
CA LEU A 105 2.24 6.66 0.79
C LEU A 105 1.82 6.76 2.26
N ILE A 106 1.29 5.69 2.84
CA ILE A 106 0.90 5.67 4.25
C ILE A 106 2.14 5.69 5.16
N GLU A 107 3.19 4.95 4.80
CA GLU A 107 4.49 4.95 5.47
C GLU A 107 5.12 6.35 5.44
N ASP A 108 5.12 7.03 4.29
CA ASP A 108 5.62 8.40 4.13
C ASP A 108 4.91 9.38 5.08
N ILE A 109 3.58 9.27 5.20
CA ILE A 109 2.79 10.13 6.11
C ILE A 109 3.15 9.82 7.56
N LEU A 110 3.18 8.54 7.94
CA LEU A 110 3.51 8.11 9.30
C LEU A 110 4.95 8.49 9.69
N PHE A 111 5.88 8.50 8.73
CA PHE A 111 7.24 8.97 8.94
C PHE A 111 7.30 10.44 9.33
N VAL A 112 6.52 11.31 8.69
CA VAL A 112 6.40 12.72 9.07
C VAL A 112 5.82 12.87 10.49
N GLU A 113 4.95 11.94 10.90
CA GLU A 113 4.38 11.87 12.25
C GLU A 113 5.33 11.23 13.30
N GLY A 114 6.53 10.82 12.89
CA GLY A 114 7.57 10.29 13.77
C GLY A 114 7.63 8.77 13.89
N TYR A 115 6.87 8.03 13.08
CA TYR A 115 6.92 6.56 13.05
C TYR A 115 7.95 6.06 12.03
N ASP A 116 8.82 5.15 12.44
CA ASP A 116 9.76 4.45 11.54
C ASP A 116 9.30 3.01 11.30
N ILE A 117 8.87 2.72 10.07
CA ILE A 117 8.34 1.41 9.65
C ILE A 117 9.40 0.73 8.79
N THR A 118 9.90 -0.41 9.26
CA THR A 118 10.93 -1.18 8.56
C THR A 118 10.56 -2.65 8.45
N TYR A 119 10.94 -3.27 7.34
CA TYR A 119 10.76 -4.69 7.12
C TYR A 119 11.95 -5.29 6.37
N THR A 120 12.18 -6.59 6.56
CA THR A 120 13.36 -7.28 6.04
C THR A 120 13.41 -7.31 4.51
N SER A 121 12.27 -7.57 3.86
CA SER A 121 12.19 -7.59 2.40
C SER A 121 10.77 -7.32 1.92
N GLU A 122 10.67 -6.58 0.82
CA GLU A 122 9.46 -6.41 0.02
C GLU A 122 9.71 -6.88 -1.43
N ASN A 123 8.72 -7.54 -2.02
CA ASN A 123 8.77 -7.97 -3.42
C ASN A 123 7.42 -7.78 -4.11
N ARG A 124 7.16 -8.47 -5.22
CA ARG A 124 5.88 -8.39 -5.95
C ARG A 124 4.71 -9.04 -5.19
N GLU A 125 4.99 -10.08 -4.42
CA GLU A 125 3.99 -10.86 -3.68
C GLU A 125 3.66 -10.20 -2.34
N GLY A 126 4.63 -9.56 -1.69
CA GLY A 126 4.39 -8.75 -0.50
C GLY A 126 5.61 -8.61 0.38
N ILE A 127 5.39 -8.55 1.69
CA ILE A 127 6.42 -8.30 2.71
C ILE A 127 6.82 -9.62 3.37
N SER A 128 8.10 -9.81 3.68
CA SER A 128 8.61 -10.96 4.43
C SER A 128 9.68 -10.60 5.45
N GLY A 129 9.85 -11.49 6.42
CA GLY A 129 10.80 -11.37 7.51
C GLY A 129 10.25 -10.53 8.66
N ASP A 130 11.16 -9.94 9.43
CA ASP A 130 10.80 -9.13 10.58
C ASP A 130 10.22 -7.79 10.12
N VAL A 131 9.13 -7.38 10.78
CA VAL A 131 8.48 -6.07 10.62
C VAL A 131 8.60 -5.33 11.95
N LYS A 132 9.04 -4.07 11.90
CA LYS A 132 9.22 -3.21 13.08
C LYS A 132 8.55 -1.86 12.83
N ILE A 133 7.82 -1.39 13.82
CA ILE A 133 7.26 -0.04 13.89
C ILE A 133 7.86 0.58 15.14
N ARG A 134 8.57 1.70 15.01
CA ARG A 134 9.21 2.43 16.10
C ARG A 134 8.67 3.83 16.22
#